data_AF-A0A445DLK4-F1
#
_entry.id   AF-A0A445DLK4-F1
#
_cell.length_a   1.000
_cell.length_b   1.000
_cell.length_c   1.000
_cell.angle_alpha   90.00
_cell.angle_beta   90.00
_cell.angle_gamma   90.00
#
_symmetry.space_group_name_H-M   'P 1'
#
loop_
_entity.id
_entity.type
_entity.pdbx_description
1 polymer ?
#
loop_
_entity_poly.entity_id
_entity_poly.type
_entity_poly.pdbx_seq_one_letter_code
_entity_poly.pdbx_strand_id
1 'polypeptide(L)'
;MPSALSSFPARVTLLALFSATTFYFLYKSRRLRHLKTLTLSSKHTTRGKILFVSQTGTSENLAQRLHNLLASNGVVFDLVDAQSYEPEDLPKETLVLIVASTWEDGNPPSGARFFATWLAESVKDFRVGALLLKGCRFGVFGVGSRAYGERFNAVAKGFVKQIRDLGGSEVVPLGEGDVDGGELDLDFEKWCEKVVGFLKGKVLENGVNGNLECGVYDSEEESEGESDLEEEEIVDLEDIAGKVPPRKKTAAAAESNGNGNGKVNGQREMVTPVIRANLEKQGYKIIGSHSGVKICRWTKSQLRGRGGCYKHSFYGIESHRCMEATPSLACANKCVFCWRHHTNPVGKSWQWKMDDPIEIVNSAIEMHSNMIKQMKGVPGVTLERLNEGLTPRHCALSLVGEPIMYPEINTLVDELHKRRISTFLVTNAQFPDKIKSMKPLTQLYVSVDAATKDSLKAIDRPLFGDFWERFIDSLTALKEKHQRTVYRLTLVKGWNTEDVDAYYKLFSIGEP
;
A
#
# COMPACT_ATOMS: atom_id res chain seq x y z
N MET A 1 -12.85 -41.04 59.02
CA MET A 1 -14.04 -40.19 59.25
C MET A 1 -14.72 -39.95 57.90
N PRO A 2 -16.06 -40.04 57.80
CA PRO A 2 -16.76 -39.98 56.51
C PRO A 2 -17.32 -38.58 56.15
N SER A 3 -17.40 -38.33 54.84
CA SER A 3 -18.38 -37.48 54.13
C SER A 3 -18.78 -36.11 54.72
N ALA A 4 -18.19 -35.04 54.18
CA ALA A 4 -18.90 -33.77 54.03
C ALA A 4 -19.79 -33.81 52.77
N LEU A 5 -21.04 -33.31 52.85
CA LEU A 5 -22.02 -33.45 51.77
C LEU A 5 -21.77 -32.46 50.62
N SER A 6 -21.53 -32.96 49.40
CA SER A 6 -21.80 -32.16 48.20
C SER A 6 -23.32 -32.07 48.02
N SER A 7 -23.93 -30.91 48.28
CA SER A 7 -25.39 -30.80 48.26
C SER A 7 -25.97 -31.06 46.86
N PHE A 8 -27.10 -31.76 46.81
CA PHE A 8 -27.79 -32.07 45.56
C PHE A 8 -28.13 -30.82 44.72
N PRO A 9 -28.61 -29.69 45.31
CA PRO A 9 -28.85 -28.45 44.57
C PRO A 9 -27.61 -27.92 43.83
N ALA A 10 -26.42 -28.00 44.43
CA ALA A 10 -25.19 -27.50 43.79
C ALA A 10 -24.86 -28.25 42.48
N ARG A 11 -25.11 -29.56 42.44
CA ARG A 11 -24.92 -30.37 41.22
C ARG A 11 -25.95 -30.02 40.14
N VAL A 12 -27.21 -29.79 40.52
CA VAL A 12 -28.29 -29.39 39.61
C VAL A 12 -28.03 -28.01 39.00
N THR A 13 -27.61 -27.02 39.81
CA THR A 13 -27.27 -25.68 39.32
C THR A 13 -26.09 -25.71 38.34
N LEU A 14 -25.07 -26.54 38.59
CA LEU A 14 -23.94 -26.70 37.69
C LEU A 14 -24.37 -27.30 36.33
N LEU A 15 -25.22 -28.34 36.34
CA LEU A 15 -25.78 -28.94 35.12
C LEU A 15 -26.66 -27.96 34.34
N ALA A 16 -27.47 -27.14 35.03
CA ALA A 16 -28.28 -26.10 34.40
C ALA A 16 -27.40 -25.03 33.71
N LEU A 17 -26.32 -24.59 34.35
CA LEU A 17 -25.35 -23.64 33.77
C LEU A 17 -24.61 -24.21 32.55
N PHE A 18 -24.14 -25.47 32.61
CA PHE A 18 -23.50 -26.11 31.46
C PHE A 18 -24.47 -26.37 30.30
N SER A 19 -25.73 -26.71 30.58
CA SER A 19 -26.78 -26.82 29.56
C SER A 19 -27.08 -25.47 28.92
N ALA A 20 -27.29 -24.41 29.71
CA ALA A 20 -27.59 -23.06 29.23
C ALA A 20 -26.45 -22.47 28.38
N THR A 21 -25.19 -22.65 28.81
CA THR A 21 -24.02 -22.22 28.02
C THR A 21 -23.91 -23.00 26.71
N THR A 22 -24.14 -24.31 26.72
CA THR A 22 -24.14 -25.14 25.50
C THR A 22 -25.24 -24.70 24.52
N PHE A 23 -26.46 -24.45 25.00
CA PHE A 23 -27.54 -23.88 24.18
C PHE A 23 -27.19 -22.48 23.65
N TYR A 24 -26.58 -21.60 24.46
CA TYR A 24 -26.13 -20.29 24.00
C TYR A 24 -25.06 -20.39 22.90
N PHE A 25 -24.08 -21.29 23.01
CA PHE A 25 -23.07 -21.49 21.98
C PHE A 25 -23.66 -22.13 20.70
N LEU A 26 -24.60 -23.07 20.82
CA LEU A 26 -25.32 -23.63 19.67
C LEU A 26 -26.20 -22.58 18.97
N TYR A 27 -26.93 -21.76 19.73
CA TYR A 27 -27.72 -20.65 19.21
C TYR A 27 -26.84 -19.59 18.54
N LYS A 28 -25.73 -19.20 19.17
CA LYS A 28 -24.75 -18.26 18.60
C LYS A 28 -24.10 -18.83 17.34
N SER A 29 -23.79 -20.13 17.30
CA SER A 29 -23.26 -20.83 16.13
C SER A 29 -24.28 -20.92 14.98
N ARG A 30 -25.55 -21.18 15.27
CA ARG A 30 -26.64 -21.14 14.27
C ARG A 30 -26.90 -19.72 13.78
N ARG A 31 -26.96 -18.73 14.66
CA ARG A 31 -27.12 -17.31 14.31
C ARG A 31 -25.94 -16.78 13.48
N LEU A 32 -24.70 -17.16 13.80
CA LEU A 32 -23.52 -16.80 13.00
C LEU A 32 -23.51 -17.50 11.63
N ARG A 33 -23.96 -18.76 11.55
CA ARG A 33 -24.16 -19.44 10.26
C ARG A 33 -25.26 -18.75 9.43
N HIS A 34 -26.41 -18.45 10.02
CA HIS A 34 -27.51 -17.76 9.34
C HIS A 34 -27.14 -16.33 8.92
N LEU A 35 -26.35 -15.61 9.72
CA LEU A 35 -25.76 -14.33 9.35
C LEU A 35 -24.77 -14.47 8.20
N LYS A 36 -23.92 -15.52 8.16
CA LYS A 36 -23.09 -15.83 6.99
C LYS A 36 -23.93 -16.12 5.74
N THR A 37 -25.02 -16.88 5.85
CA THR A 37 -25.92 -17.13 4.71
C THR A 37 -26.56 -15.84 4.20
N LEU A 38 -26.93 -14.92 5.11
CA LEU A 38 -27.48 -13.61 4.76
C LEU A 38 -26.41 -12.67 4.14
N THR A 39 -25.16 -12.70 4.61
CA THR A 39 -24.08 -11.86 4.04
C THR A 39 -23.41 -12.44 2.79
N LEU A 40 -23.57 -13.74 2.50
CA LEU A 40 -23.22 -14.31 1.19
C LEU A 40 -24.27 -14.00 0.09
N SER A 41 -25.39 -13.35 0.42
CA SER A 41 -26.46 -13.00 -0.53
C SER A 41 -26.41 -11.54 -1.02
N SER A 42 -25.23 -10.90 -1.03
CA SER A 42 -24.98 -9.74 -1.90
C SER A 42 -24.08 -10.15 -3.07
N LYS A 43 -24.69 -10.70 -4.12
CA LYS A 43 -24.05 -10.73 -5.44
C LYS A 43 -24.10 -9.31 -6.01
N HIS A 44 -23.06 -8.52 -5.75
CA HIS A 44 -22.71 -7.46 -6.69
C HIS A 44 -22.29 -8.13 -8.00
N THR A 45 -23.24 -8.24 -8.93
CA THR A 45 -22.94 -8.55 -10.33
C THR A 45 -22.21 -7.34 -10.90
N THR A 46 -20.88 -7.36 -10.87
CA THR A 46 -20.08 -6.36 -11.57
C THR A 46 -20.43 -6.44 -13.05
N ARG A 47 -21.03 -5.37 -13.57
CA ARG A 47 -21.27 -5.20 -15.00
C ARG A 47 -19.93 -5.05 -15.68
N GLY A 48 -19.82 -5.51 -16.92
CA GLY A 48 -18.62 -5.19 -17.71
C GLY A 48 -18.58 -3.70 -18.04
N LYS A 49 -17.41 -3.18 -18.37
CA LYS A 49 -17.28 -1.80 -18.87
C LYS A 49 -16.79 -1.77 -20.31
N ILE A 50 -17.32 -0.82 -21.08
CA ILE A 50 -16.81 -0.46 -22.41
C ILE A 50 -16.16 0.92 -22.23
N LEU A 51 -14.84 0.97 -22.34
CA LEU A 51 -14.08 2.22 -22.38
C LEU A 51 -13.88 2.62 -23.84
N PHE A 52 -14.11 3.90 -24.17
CA PHE A 52 -13.69 4.44 -25.46
C PHE A 52 -12.58 5.50 -25.30
N VAL A 53 -11.67 5.49 -26.28
CA VAL A 53 -10.57 6.44 -26.42
C VAL A 53 -10.70 7.05 -27.81
N SER A 54 -11.14 8.31 -27.87
CA SER A 54 -11.63 8.97 -29.08
C SER A 54 -11.10 10.40 -29.19
N GLN A 55 -10.90 10.90 -30.41
CA GLN A 55 -10.56 12.32 -30.67
C GLN A 55 -11.59 13.02 -31.59
N THR A 56 -12.19 12.24 -32.49
CA THR A 56 -13.09 12.69 -33.57
C THR A 56 -14.47 12.00 -33.56
N GLY A 57 -14.76 11.21 -32.51
CA GLY A 57 -16.02 10.48 -32.37
C GLY A 57 -16.04 9.06 -32.99
N THR A 58 -15.03 8.64 -33.76
CA THR A 58 -15.04 7.33 -34.44
C THR A 58 -15.08 6.16 -33.45
N SER A 59 -14.14 6.10 -32.49
CA SER A 59 -14.09 5.03 -31.47
C SER A 59 -15.29 5.05 -30.51
N GLU A 60 -15.86 6.22 -30.27
CA GLU A 60 -17.07 6.42 -29.47
C GLU A 60 -18.31 5.82 -30.17
N ASN A 61 -18.51 6.11 -31.46
CA ASN A 61 -19.61 5.54 -32.25
C ASN A 61 -19.50 4.01 -32.36
N LEU A 62 -18.28 3.49 -32.53
CA LEU A 62 -18.02 2.04 -32.51
C LEU A 62 -18.32 1.43 -31.13
N ALA A 63 -17.85 2.06 -30.04
CA ALA A 63 -18.15 1.62 -28.67
C ALA A 63 -19.67 1.66 -28.36
N GLN A 64 -20.40 2.64 -28.90
CA GLN A 64 -21.86 2.72 -28.78
C GLN A 64 -22.58 1.61 -29.59
N ARG A 65 -22.08 1.25 -30.78
CA ARG A 65 -22.54 0.06 -31.53
C ARG A 65 -22.30 -1.23 -30.74
N LEU A 66 -21.12 -1.42 -30.17
CA LEU A 66 -20.81 -2.56 -29.29
C LEU A 66 -21.74 -2.61 -28.08
N HIS A 67 -21.94 -1.49 -27.38
CA HIS A 67 -22.87 -1.41 -26.24
C HIS A 67 -24.28 -1.87 -26.63
N ASN A 68 -24.79 -1.37 -27.77
CA ASN A 68 -26.14 -1.71 -28.24
C ASN A 68 -26.26 -3.17 -28.70
N LEU A 69 -25.20 -3.72 -29.30
CA LEU A 69 -25.11 -5.13 -29.66
C LEU A 69 -25.06 -6.03 -28.41
N LEU A 70 -24.29 -5.69 -27.39
CA LEU A 70 -24.23 -6.50 -26.16
C LEU A 70 -25.56 -6.43 -25.39
N ALA A 71 -26.21 -5.27 -25.34
CA ALA A 71 -27.54 -5.11 -24.78
C ALA A 71 -28.60 -5.96 -25.52
N SER A 72 -28.61 -5.98 -26.85
CA SER A 72 -29.53 -6.83 -27.63
C SER A 72 -29.25 -8.34 -27.48
N ASN A 73 -28.02 -8.70 -27.10
CA ASN A 73 -27.62 -10.05 -26.73
C ASN A 73 -27.82 -10.38 -25.24
N GLY A 74 -28.47 -9.49 -24.47
CA GLY A 74 -28.83 -9.70 -23.06
C GLY A 74 -27.69 -9.48 -22.05
N VAL A 75 -26.57 -8.88 -22.47
CA VAL A 75 -25.40 -8.64 -21.61
C VAL A 75 -25.25 -7.14 -21.34
N VAL A 76 -25.46 -6.74 -20.08
CA VAL A 76 -25.39 -5.33 -19.67
C VAL A 76 -23.95 -4.92 -19.39
N PHE A 77 -23.49 -3.88 -20.08
CA PHE A 77 -22.23 -3.17 -19.85
C PHE A 77 -22.51 -1.70 -19.52
N ASP A 78 -21.59 -1.05 -18.80
CA ASP A 78 -21.58 0.41 -18.67
C ASP A 78 -20.64 0.99 -19.76
N LEU A 79 -21.09 1.98 -20.54
CA LEU A 79 -20.27 2.70 -21.53
C LEU A 79 -19.67 3.97 -20.89
N VAL A 80 -18.35 4.17 -21.01
CA VAL A 80 -17.61 5.24 -20.33
C VAL A 80 -16.51 5.82 -21.22
N ASP A 81 -16.34 7.14 -21.20
CA ASP A 81 -15.19 7.83 -21.82
C ASP A 81 -13.94 7.66 -20.94
N ALA A 82 -12.83 7.21 -21.52
CA ALA A 82 -11.54 7.08 -20.82
C ALA A 82 -10.96 8.42 -20.30
N GLN A 83 -11.41 9.58 -20.81
CA GLN A 83 -11.13 10.89 -20.21
C GLN A 83 -11.80 11.07 -18.84
N SER A 84 -12.94 10.40 -18.61
CA SER A 84 -13.71 10.46 -17.36
C SER A 84 -13.43 9.30 -16.40
N TYR A 85 -12.69 8.28 -16.85
CA TYR A 85 -12.46 7.04 -16.11
C TYR A 85 -11.21 7.13 -15.22
N GLU A 86 -11.37 6.90 -13.92
CA GLU A 86 -10.26 6.86 -12.96
C GLU A 86 -9.50 5.53 -13.10
N PRO A 87 -8.23 5.50 -13.53
CA PRO A 87 -7.53 4.25 -13.79
C PRO A 87 -7.35 3.37 -12.54
N GLU A 88 -7.39 3.94 -11.33
CA GLU A 88 -7.39 3.20 -10.06
C GLU A 88 -8.66 2.34 -9.82
N ASP A 89 -9.71 2.49 -10.64
CA ASP A 89 -10.86 1.58 -10.65
C ASP A 89 -10.60 0.30 -11.47
N LEU A 90 -9.66 0.29 -12.41
CA LEU A 90 -9.40 -0.85 -13.31
C LEU A 90 -9.14 -2.20 -12.61
N PRO A 91 -8.46 -2.27 -11.45
CA PRO A 91 -8.29 -3.52 -10.68
C PRO A 91 -9.58 -4.08 -10.05
N LYS A 92 -10.67 -3.29 -10.04
CA LYS A 92 -11.97 -3.65 -9.44
C LYS A 92 -12.91 -4.28 -10.50
N GLU A 93 -12.61 -4.09 -11.77
CA GLU A 93 -13.40 -4.58 -12.90
C GLU A 93 -13.13 -6.06 -13.21
N THR A 94 -14.17 -6.78 -13.64
CA THR A 94 -14.10 -8.22 -13.96
C THR A 94 -14.17 -8.53 -15.46
N LEU A 95 -14.50 -7.52 -16.28
CA LEU A 95 -14.44 -7.55 -17.74
C LEU A 95 -14.45 -6.11 -18.31
N VAL A 96 -13.42 -5.74 -19.06
CA VAL A 96 -13.29 -4.42 -19.69
C VAL A 96 -13.02 -4.56 -21.20
N LEU A 97 -13.86 -3.94 -22.02
CA LEU A 97 -13.68 -3.85 -23.46
C LEU A 97 -13.21 -2.43 -23.80
N ILE A 98 -12.19 -2.27 -24.63
CA ILE A 98 -11.61 -0.96 -24.96
C ILE A 98 -11.65 -0.74 -26.47
N VAL A 99 -12.24 0.37 -26.92
CA VAL A 99 -12.20 0.81 -28.32
C VAL A 99 -11.32 2.06 -28.41
N ALA A 100 -10.16 1.97 -29.06
CA ALA A 100 -9.11 2.98 -28.92
C ALA A 100 -8.55 3.51 -30.25
N SER A 101 -8.78 4.80 -30.50
CA SER A 101 -8.11 5.56 -31.54
C SER A 101 -6.62 5.72 -31.24
N THR A 102 -5.80 5.60 -32.28
CA THR A 102 -4.43 6.13 -32.32
C THR A 102 -4.44 7.51 -32.97
N TRP A 103 -3.72 8.47 -32.39
CA TRP A 103 -3.60 9.86 -32.86
C TRP A 103 -2.14 10.20 -33.21
N GLU A 104 -1.86 11.49 -33.43
CA GLU A 104 -0.56 12.09 -33.80
C GLU A 104 0.67 11.37 -33.20
N ASP A 105 1.67 11.10 -34.06
CA ASP A 105 2.91 10.37 -33.73
C ASP A 105 2.74 8.96 -33.10
N GLY A 106 1.54 8.39 -33.12
CA GLY A 106 1.22 7.09 -32.49
C GLY A 106 0.73 7.22 -31.05
N ASN A 107 0.41 8.44 -30.59
CA ASN A 107 -0.01 8.73 -29.21
C ASN A 107 -1.53 8.54 -29.01
N PRO A 108 -2.00 8.39 -27.76
CA PRO A 108 -3.44 8.46 -27.45
C PRO A 108 -4.02 9.86 -27.76
N PRO A 109 -5.32 9.93 -28.14
CA PRO A 109 -6.14 11.14 -28.04
C PRO A 109 -5.94 11.90 -26.73
N SER A 110 -6.04 13.23 -26.80
CA SER A 110 -5.62 14.11 -25.71
C SER A 110 -6.36 13.87 -24.39
N GLY A 111 -7.67 13.60 -24.42
CA GLY A 111 -8.47 13.25 -23.25
C GLY A 111 -8.05 11.93 -22.57
N ALA A 112 -7.65 10.94 -23.37
CA ALA A 112 -7.24 9.62 -22.89
C ALA A 112 -5.77 9.54 -22.42
N ARG A 113 -5.00 10.62 -22.55
CA ARG A 113 -3.57 10.64 -22.23
C ARG A 113 -3.29 10.23 -20.78
N PHE A 114 -4.15 10.60 -19.83
CA PHE A 114 -3.99 10.22 -18.42
C PHE A 114 -4.09 8.70 -18.21
N PHE A 115 -5.14 8.06 -18.73
CA PHE A 115 -5.34 6.61 -18.68
C PHE A 115 -4.16 5.84 -19.32
N ALA A 116 -3.72 6.31 -20.49
CA ALA A 116 -2.60 5.70 -21.21
C ALA A 116 -1.25 5.86 -20.49
N THR A 117 -0.97 7.04 -19.92
CA THR A 117 0.22 7.27 -19.09
C THR A 117 0.18 6.41 -17.83
N TRP A 118 -0.96 6.31 -17.15
CA TRP A 118 -1.11 5.47 -15.95
C TRP A 118 -0.81 3.99 -16.23
N LEU A 119 -1.30 3.43 -17.35
CA LEU A 119 -0.95 2.06 -17.76
C LEU A 119 0.55 1.91 -18.06
N ALA A 120 1.13 2.88 -18.80
CA ALA A 120 2.54 2.87 -19.17
C ALA A 120 3.51 3.06 -17.99
N GLU A 121 3.08 3.75 -16.93
CA GLU A 121 3.83 3.95 -15.68
C GLU A 121 3.62 2.78 -14.71
N SER A 122 2.40 2.26 -14.58
CA SER A 122 2.08 1.14 -13.69
C SER A 122 2.87 -0.14 -14.03
N VAL A 123 3.15 -0.39 -15.32
CA VAL A 123 4.01 -1.50 -15.77
C VAL A 123 5.48 -1.32 -15.38
N LYS A 124 5.92 -0.07 -15.16
CA LYS A 124 7.32 0.29 -14.83
C LYS A 124 7.54 0.53 -13.34
N ASP A 125 6.48 0.76 -12.58
CA ASP A 125 6.54 1.00 -11.14
C ASP A 125 6.70 -0.31 -10.37
N PHE A 126 7.91 -0.60 -9.88
CA PHE A 126 8.22 -1.77 -9.04
C PHE A 126 7.35 -1.91 -7.77
N ARG A 127 6.63 -0.87 -7.36
CA ARG A 127 5.66 -0.90 -6.24
C ARG A 127 4.33 -1.50 -6.67
N VAL A 128 3.99 -1.42 -7.95
CA VAL A 128 2.82 -2.07 -8.57
C VAL A 128 3.22 -3.49 -8.93
N GLY A 129 2.58 -4.47 -8.28
CA GLY A 129 2.82 -5.87 -8.62
C GLY A 129 2.29 -6.21 -10.01
N ALA A 130 3.02 -7.00 -10.80
CA ALA A 130 2.66 -7.52 -12.13
C ALA A 130 1.46 -8.50 -12.14
N LEU A 131 0.60 -8.42 -11.13
CA LEU A 131 -0.68 -9.12 -10.99
C LEU A 131 -1.80 -8.15 -10.55
N LEU A 132 -1.59 -6.84 -10.66
CA LEU A 132 -2.56 -5.78 -10.33
C LEU A 132 -3.92 -6.06 -10.99
N LEU A 133 -3.90 -6.47 -12.26
CA LEU A 133 -5.09 -6.69 -13.08
C LEU A 133 -5.47 -8.17 -13.18
N LYS A 134 -4.97 -9.05 -12.29
CA LYS A 134 -5.25 -10.51 -12.31
C LYS A 134 -6.75 -10.88 -12.24
N GLY A 135 -7.59 -10.02 -11.69
CA GLY A 135 -9.05 -10.19 -11.68
C GLY A 135 -9.76 -9.69 -12.94
N CYS A 136 -9.07 -8.86 -13.74
CA CYS A 136 -9.61 -8.18 -14.90
C CYS A 136 -9.39 -9.03 -16.16
N ARG A 137 -10.48 -9.30 -16.86
CA ARG A 137 -10.46 -9.83 -18.23
C ARG A 137 -10.64 -8.67 -19.20
N PHE A 138 -9.99 -8.71 -20.36
CA PHE A 138 -10.06 -7.57 -21.28
C PHE A 138 -10.04 -7.96 -22.76
N GLY A 139 -10.52 -7.06 -23.61
CA GLY A 139 -10.36 -7.14 -25.07
C GLY A 139 -10.24 -5.73 -25.64
N VAL A 140 -9.44 -5.56 -26.69
CA VAL A 140 -9.18 -4.24 -27.30
C VAL A 140 -9.48 -4.27 -28.80
N PHE A 141 -10.11 -3.21 -29.30
CA PHE A 141 -10.21 -2.89 -30.72
C PHE A 141 -9.49 -1.56 -30.97
N GLY A 142 -8.47 -1.58 -31.84
CA GLY A 142 -7.78 -0.37 -32.28
C GLY A 142 -8.48 0.28 -33.47
N VAL A 143 -8.49 1.60 -33.50
CA VAL A 143 -8.85 2.41 -34.66
C VAL A 143 -7.63 3.24 -35.07
N GLY A 144 -7.12 3.04 -36.28
CA GLY A 144 -5.96 3.75 -36.81
C GLY A 144 -5.95 3.74 -38.33
N SER A 145 -4.87 4.22 -38.93
CA SER A 145 -4.66 4.17 -40.39
C SER A 145 -3.36 3.45 -40.73
N ARG A 146 -3.38 2.56 -41.73
CA ARG A 146 -2.17 1.88 -42.22
C ARG A 146 -1.18 2.82 -42.91
N ALA A 147 -1.59 4.02 -43.31
CA ALA A 147 -0.69 5.03 -43.88
C ALA A 147 0.40 5.49 -42.89
N TYR A 148 0.20 5.30 -41.58
CA TYR A 148 1.17 5.60 -40.53
C TYR A 148 2.17 4.46 -40.25
N GLY A 149 2.16 3.38 -41.06
CA GLY A 149 3.17 2.31 -41.01
C GLY A 149 3.26 1.62 -39.65
N GLU A 150 4.45 1.61 -39.05
CA GLU A 150 4.72 1.00 -37.74
C GLU A 150 3.83 1.54 -36.60
N ARG A 151 3.30 2.76 -36.76
CA ARG A 151 2.42 3.42 -35.78
C ARG A 151 0.94 2.99 -35.92
N PHE A 152 0.60 2.16 -36.92
CA PHE A 152 -0.75 1.62 -37.08
C PHE A 152 -1.22 0.92 -35.79
N ASN A 153 -2.32 1.41 -35.22
CA ASN A 153 -2.91 0.92 -33.97
C ASN A 153 -1.96 0.86 -32.75
N ALA A 154 -0.93 1.73 -32.72
CA ALA A 154 0.08 1.77 -31.65
C ALA A 154 -0.51 1.89 -30.23
N VAL A 155 -1.58 2.67 -30.03
CA VAL A 155 -2.22 2.85 -28.72
C VAL A 155 -2.88 1.57 -28.24
N ALA A 156 -3.62 0.90 -29.13
CA ALA A 156 -4.29 -0.36 -28.82
C ALA A 156 -3.29 -1.50 -28.55
N LYS A 157 -2.21 -1.58 -29.35
CA LYS A 157 -1.06 -2.47 -29.12
C LYS A 157 -0.40 -2.19 -27.76
N GLY A 158 -0.25 -0.92 -27.41
CA GLY A 158 0.23 -0.46 -26.11
C GLY A 158 -0.63 -0.98 -24.96
N PHE A 159 -1.94 -0.75 -24.98
CA PHE A 159 -2.87 -1.21 -23.94
C PHE A 159 -2.88 -2.75 -23.81
N VAL A 160 -2.92 -3.48 -24.94
CA VAL A 160 -2.90 -4.95 -24.94
C VAL A 160 -1.63 -5.49 -24.28
N LYS A 161 -0.47 -4.88 -24.54
CA LYS A 161 0.77 -5.22 -23.84
C LYS A 161 0.69 -4.85 -22.35
N GLN A 162 0.38 -3.60 -22.03
CA GLN A 162 0.44 -3.07 -20.67
C GLN A 162 -0.53 -3.79 -19.71
N ILE A 163 -1.76 -4.07 -20.15
CA ILE A 163 -2.75 -4.78 -19.32
C ILE A 163 -2.33 -6.23 -19.09
N ARG A 164 -1.71 -6.89 -20.09
CA ARG A 164 -1.15 -8.25 -19.95
C ARG A 164 0.07 -8.27 -19.03
N ASP A 165 0.97 -7.29 -19.14
CA ASP A 165 2.16 -7.13 -18.29
C ASP A 165 1.77 -6.85 -16.81
N LEU A 166 0.58 -6.27 -16.58
CA LEU A 166 -0.05 -6.11 -15.25
C LEU A 166 -0.87 -7.35 -14.79
N GLY A 167 -0.84 -8.44 -15.56
CA GLY A 167 -1.46 -9.72 -15.24
C GLY A 167 -2.92 -9.89 -15.65
N GLY A 168 -3.47 -8.99 -16.47
CA GLY A 168 -4.83 -9.08 -17.01
C GLY A 168 -4.96 -10.15 -18.11
N SER A 169 -6.15 -10.74 -18.23
CA SER A 169 -6.43 -11.85 -19.15
C SER A 169 -7.16 -11.40 -20.41
N GLU A 170 -6.51 -11.50 -21.57
CA GLU A 170 -7.10 -11.20 -22.88
C GLU A 170 -8.17 -12.25 -23.25
N VAL A 171 -9.37 -11.82 -23.64
CA VAL A 171 -10.51 -12.72 -23.96
C VAL A 171 -10.81 -12.85 -25.45
N VAL A 172 -10.38 -11.86 -26.23
CA VAL A 172 -10.39 -11.86 -27.69
C VAL A 172 -9.09 -11.21 -28.15
N PRO A 173 -8.45 -11.69 -29.23
CA PRO A 173 -7.30 -11.01 -29.80
C PRO A 173 -7.61 -9.56 -30.16
N LEU A 174 -6.59 -8.69 -30.09
CA LEU A 174 -6.63 -7.34 -30.64
C LEU A 174 -7.29 -7.29 -32.02
N GLY A 175 -8.34 -6.48 -32.17
CA GLY A 175 -8.84 -6.06 -33.49
C GLY A 175 -8.07 -4.82 -33.97
N GLU A 176 -7.76 -4.76 -35.27
CA GLU A 176 -7.00 -3.65 -35.87
C GLU A 176 -7.78 -3.00 -37.01
N GLY A 177 -8.69 -2.08 -36.69
CA GLY A 177 -9.42 -1.30 -37.67
C GLY A 177 -8.52 -0.32 -38.42
N ASP A 178 -8.69 -0.26 -39.74
CA ASP A 178 -8.04 0.68 -40.65
C ASP A 178 -9.07 1.66 -41.24
N VAL A 179 -8.96 2.95 -40.89
CA VAL A 179 -9.91 3.99 -41.32
C VAL A 179 -9.79 4.35 -42.80
N ASP A 180 -8.59 4.18 -43.39
CA ASP A 180 -8.32 4.52 -44.80
C ASP A 180 -8.59 3.34 -45.73
N GLY A 181 -8.48 2.10 -45.22
CA GLY A 181 -8.69 0.87 -45.99
C GLY A 181 -10.15 0.54 -46.31
N GLY A 182 -11.12 1.26 -45.73
CA GLY A 182 -12.56 1.04 -45.96
C GLY A 182 -13.17 -0.21 -45.29
N GLU A 183 -12.35 -1.12 -44.77
CA GLU A 183 -12.81 -2.36 -44.11
C GLU A 183 -13.09 -2.22 -42.61
N LEU A 184 -12.93 -1.02 -42.03
CA LEU A 184 -13.11 -0.72 -40.59
C LEU A 184 -14.35 -1.38 -39.97
N ASP A 185 -15.51 -1.24 -40.62
CA ASP A 185 -16.77 -1.79 -40.14
C ASP A 185 -16.80 -3.32 -40.17
N LEU A 186 -16.24 -3.92 -41.21
CA LEU A 186 -16.17 -5.37 -41.37
C LEU A 186 -15.23 -5.99 -40.32
N ASP A 187 -14.08 -5.37 -40.05
CA ASP A 187 -13.15 -5.85 -39.03
C ASP A 187 -13.68 -5.60 -37.60
N PHE A 188 -14.42 -4.52 -37.39
CA PHE A 188 -15.12 -4.28 -36.14
C PHE A 188 -16.23 -5.31 -35.89
N GLU A 189 -17.01 -5.67 -36.90
CA GLU A 189 -18.08 -6.67 -36.78
C GLU A 189 -17.52 -8.08 -36.57
N LYS A 190 -16.48 -8.49 -37.32
CA LYS A 190 -15.70 -9.73 -37.07
C LYS A 190 -15.13 -9.80 -35.64
N TRP A 191 -14.76 -8.66 -35.05
CA TRP A 191 -14.28 -8.60 -33.66
C TRP A 191 -15.42 -8.67 -32.65
N CYS A 192 -16.52 -7.95 -32.89
CA CYS A 192 -17.74 -8.01 -32.08
C CYS A 192 -18.34 -9.43 -32.02
N GLU A 193 -18.32 -10.19 -33.13
CA GLU A 193 -18.74 -11.60 -33.15
C GLU A 193 -17.91 -12.47 -32.19
N LYS A 194 -16.58 -12.27 -32.13
CA LYS A 194 -15.69 -12.98 -31.20
C LYS A 194 -16.03 -12.62 -29.74
N VAL A 195 -16.28 -11.34 -29.45
CA VAL A 195 -16.69 -10.88 -28.11
C VAL A 195 -18.02 -11.50 -27.69
N VAL A 196 -19.03 -11.51 -28.58
CA VAL A 196 -20.33 -12.13 -28.33
C VAL A 196 -20.21 -13.65 -28.20
N GLY A 197 -19.33 -14.30 -28.97
CA GLY A 197 -19.02 -15.73 -28.86
C GLY A 197 -18.45 -16.09 -27.50
N PHE A 198 -17.41 -15.37 -27.04
CA PHE A 198 -16.82 -15.52 -25.71
C PHE A 198 -17.86 -15.30 -24.60
N LEU A 199 -18.65 -14.23 -24.67
CA LEU A 199 -19.68 -13.91 -23.68
C LEU A 199 -20.80 -14.96 -23.59
N LYS A 200 -21.10 -15.63 -24.71
CA LYS A 200 -22.06 -16.75 -24.77
C LYS A 200 -21.44 -18.12 -24.47
N GLY A 201 -20.15 -18.17 -24.10
CA GLY A 201 -19.46 -19.41 -23.75
C GLY A 201 -19.12 -20.32 -24.94
N LYS A 202 -19.17 -19.81 -26.18
CA LYS A 202 -18.64 -20.54 -27.34
C LYS A 202 -17.12 -20.37 -27.40
N VAL A 203 -16.40 -21.43 -27.04
CA VAL A 203 -14.99 -21.57 -27.42
C VAL A 203 -14.94 -21.69 -28.95
N LEU A 204 -14.23 -20.78 -29.61
CA LEU A 204 -13.85 -20.92 -31.02
C LEU A 204 -12.44 -21.51 -31.06
N GLU A 205 -12.36 -22.82 -31.24
CA GLU A 205 -11.09 -23.50 -31.51
C GLU A 205 -10.62 -23.20 -32.93
N ASN A 206 -9.36 -22.78 -33.06
CA ASN A 206 -8.52 -22.90 -34.25
C ASN A 206 -7.08 -22.56 -33.82
N GLY A 207 -6.11 -23.48 -33.83
CA GLY A 207 -6.21 -24.90 -34.11
C GLY A 207 -4.87 -25.52 -34.53
N VAL A 208 -4.07 -25.97 -33.57
CA VAL A 208 -2.98 -26.94 -33.80
C VAL A 208 -3.05 -27.98 -32.68
N ASN A 209 -3.21 -29.26 -33.04
CA ASN A 209 -3.46 -30.34 -32.11
C ASN A 209 -2.19 -30.83 -31.40
N GLY A 210 -2.35 -31.34 -30.17
CA GLY A 210 -1.29 -31.97 -29.40
C GLY A 210 -1.81 -32.62 -28.12
N ASN A 211 -2.41 -33.81 -28.22
CA ASN A 211 -2.78 -34.61 -27.06
C ASN A 211 -1.54 -34.96 -26.22
N LEU A 212 -1.63 -34.85 -24.90
CA LEU A 212 -0.76 -35.57 -23.97
C LEU A 212 -1.48 -35.80 -22.62
N GLU A 213 -1.94 -37.04 -22.43
CA GLU A 213 -2.13 -37.59 -21.08
C GLU A 213 -0.76 -37.93 -20.45
N CYS A 214 -0.76 -38.23 -19.16
CA CYS A 214 0.47 -38.43 -18.37
C CYS A 214 1.25 -39.69 -18.79
N GLY A 215 2.51 -39.52 -19.23
CA GLY A 215 3.46 -40.60 -19.55
C GLY A 215 4.68 -40.58 -18.62
N VAL A 216 5.08 -41.76 -18.14
CA VAL A 216 6.07 -41.98 -17.07
C VAL A 216 7.43 -42.40 -17.66
N TYR A 217 8.49 -41.64 -17.36
CA TYR A 217 9.93 -41.96 -17.60
C TYR A 217 10.31 -41.96 -19.12
N ASP A 218 11.58 -41.89 -19.54
CA ASP A 218 12.86 -42.04 -18.83
C ASP A 218 13.92 -40.99 -19.24
N SER A 219 15.15 -41.09 -18.71
CA SER A 219 16.30 -40.21 -18.97
C SER A 219 17.10 -40.52 -20.25
N GLU A 220 17.82 -39.53 -20.78
CA GLU A 220 19.26 -39.63 -21.15
C GLU A 220 19.87 -38.21 -21.36
N GLU A 221 21.21 -38.10 -21.53
CA GLU A 221 22.00 -36.86 -21.39
C GLU A 221 22.57 -36.31 -22.73
N GLU A 222 23.67 -35.52 -22.65
CA GLU A 222 24.50 -34.93 -23.72
C GLU A 222 23.96 -33.67 -24.47
N SER A 223 24.80 -32.74 -24.97
CA SER A 223 26.15 -32.24 -24.60
C SER A 223 26.48 -30.96 -25.42
N GLU A 224 27.59 -30.28 -25.11
CA GLU A 224 28.24 -29.17 -25.89
C GLU A 224 27.45 -27.84 -26.00
N GLY A 225 28.04 -26.63 -26.12
CA GLY A 225 29.45 -26.20 -26.15
C GLY A 225 29.67 -25.14 -27.24
N GLU A 226 30.22 -23.94 -27.04
CA GLU A 226 30.66 -23.17 -25.84
C GLU A 226 29.94 -21.78 -25.85
N SER A 227 30.38 -20.59 -25.41
CA SER A 227 31.61 -20.02 -24.79
C SER A 227 31.25 -18.66 -24.12
N ASP A 228 32.12 -18.11 -23.26
CA ASP A 228 31.86 -16.92 -22.43
C ASP A 228 32.33 -15.57 -23.01
N LEU A 229 31.71 -14.47 -22.55
CA LEU A 229 32.41 -13.20 -22.21
C LEU A 229 31.69 -12.51 -21.04
N GLU A 230 32.46 -12.13 -20.01
CA GLU A 230 31.98 -11.48 -18.79
C GLU A 230 32.18 -9.96 -18.82
N GLU A 231 31.18 -9.19 -18.38
CA GLU A 231 31.38 -7.84 -17.82
C GLU A 231 30.66 -7.76 -16.46
N GLU A 232 31.41 -7.63 -15.36
CA GLU A 232 30.84 -7.53 -14.01
C GLU A 232 30.24 -6.14 -13.73
N GLU A 233 28.95 -5.92 -14.06
CA GLU A 233 28.21 -4.81 -13.45
C GLU A 233 27.90 -5.13 -11.98
N ILE A 234 28.50 -4.38 -11.05
CA ILE A 234 28.32 -4.57 -9.60
C ILE A 234 26.93 -4.09 -9.17
N VAL A 235 25.95 -5.00 -9.23
CA VAL A 235 24.54 -4.73 -8.86
C VAL A 235 24.41 -4.46 -7.35
N ASP A 236 23.81 -3.32 -7.01
CA ASP A 236 23.60 -2.85 -5.63
C ASP A 236 22.59 -3.75 -4.90
N LEU A 237 23.08 -4.61 -3.99
CA LEU A 237 22.33 -5.76 -3.43
C LEU A 237 21.19 -5.37 -2.44
N GLU A 238 20.78 -4.10 -2.40
CA GLU A 238 19.59 -3.65 -1.67
C GLU A 238 18.33 -3.52 -2.53
N ASP A 239 18.44 -3.51 -3.87
CA ASP A 239 17.26 -3.41 -4.76
C ASP A 239 16.58 -4.78 -5.03
N ILE A 240 17.12 -5.90 -4.50
CA ILE A 240 16.47 -7.23 -4.57
C ILE A 240 15.61 -7.50 -3.33
N ALA A 241 14.54 -6.70 -3.17
CA ALA A 241 13.50 -6.88 -2.15
C ALA A 241 12.20 -7.50 -2.71
N GLY A 242 12.30 -8.37 -3.73
CA GLY A 242 11.11 -8.85 -4.48
C GLY A 242 11.09 -10.31 -4.95
N LYS A 243 12.20 -11.08 -4.90
CA LYS A 243 12.23 -12.47 -5.41
C LYS A 243 11.96 -13.50 -4.29
N VAL A 244 10.85 -14.22 -4.41
CA VAL A 244 10.52 -15.37 -3.55
C VAL A 244 11.06 -16.65 -4.22
N PRO A 245 11.90 -17.46 -3.56
CA PRO A 245 12.38 -18.72 -4.13
C PRO A 245 11.24 -19.76 -4.23
N PRO A 246 11.27 -20.65 -5.25
CA PRO A 246 10.19 -21.61 -5.47
C PRO A 246 10.08 -22.64 -4.33
N ARG A 247 8.85 -22.98 -4.00
CA ARG A 247 8.49 -23.77 -2.82
C ARG A 247 8.75 -25.27 -3.03
N LYS A 248 10.01 -25.71 -2.88
CA LYS A 248 10.33 -27.16 -2.79
C LYS A 248 9.46 -27.80 -1.70
N LYS A 249 8.77 -28.89 -2.05
CA LYS A 249 8.01 -29.71 -1.10
C LYS A 249 8.97 -30.67 -0.39
N THR A 250 9.26 -30.41 0.88
CA THR A 250 9.75 -31.42 1.82
C THR A 250 8.81 -31.45 3.02
N ALA A 251 8.10 -32.56 3.19
CA ALA A 251 7.26 -32.80 4.36
C ALA A 251 8.07 -33.57 5.39
N ALA A 252 8.34 -32.96 6.53
CA ALA A 252 8.89 -33.60 7.73
C ALA A 252 8.23 -32.95 8.96
N ALA A 253 7.96 -33.74 9.99
CA ALA A 253 7.07 -33.35 11.08
C ALA A 253 7.69 -32.40 12.10
N ALA A 254 6.87 -31.52 12.65
CA ALA A 254 7.11 -30.81 13.91
C ALA A 254 5.75 -30.44 14.53
N GLU A 255 5.01 -31.44 15.03
CA GLU A 255 3.79 -31.18 15.81
C GLU A 255 4.17 -30.63 17.19
N SER A 256 3.87 -29.36 17.44
CA SER A 256 3.94 -28.81 18.81
C SER A 256 3.00 -27.63 19.02
N ASN A 257 1.94 -27.89 19.80
CA ASN A 257 1.22 -26.98 20.70
C ASN A 257 1.08 -25.50 20.30
N GLY A 258 -0.11 -25.14 19.80
CA GLY A 258 -0.54 -23.75 19.70
C GLY A 258 -0.82 -23.11 21.06
N ASN A 259 0.19 -22.53 21.71
CA ASN A 259 -0.02 -21.51 22.76
C ASN A 259 1.11 -20.47 22.77
N GLY A 260 0.94 -19.40 21.97
CA GLY A 260 1.97 -18.39 21.69
C GLY A 260 1.50 -16.94 21.90
N ASN A 261 0.52 -16.70 22.78
CA ASN A 261 0.18 -15.34 23.18
C ASN A 261 1.31 -14.78 24.07
N GLY A 262 2.10 -13.84 23.54
CA GLY A 262 3.16 -13.12 24.26
C GLY A 262 2.60 -12.28 25.42
N LYS A 263 2.39 -12.96 26.56
CA LYS A 263 2.01 -12.40 27.86
C LYS A 263 3.12 -12.70 28.86
N VAL A 264 4.04 -11.75 29.01
CA VAL A 264 4.90 -11.66 30.20
C VAL A 264 4.26 -10.62 31.12
N ASN A 265 4.08 -10.96 32.40
CA ASN A 265 3.41 -10.11 33.40
C ASN A 265 2.00 -9.61 33.00
N GLY A 266 1.27 -10.39 32.21
CA GLY A 266 -0.14 -10.15 31.85
C GLY A 266 -0.39 -9.06 30.79
N GLN A 267 0.53 -8.11 30.63
CA GLN A 267 0.49 -7.11 29.55
C GLN A 267 0.86 -7.74 28.19
N ARG A 268 0.39 -7.11 27.11
CA ARG A 268 0.60 -7.57 25.73
C ARG A 268 1.64 -6.68 25.05
N GLU A 269 2.57 -7.28 24.32
CA GLU A 269 3.51 -6.55 23.45
C GLU A 269 2.81 -5.87 22.27
N MET A 270 3.24 -4.67 21.89
CA MET A 270 2.65 -3.90 20.80
C MET A 270 2.96 -4.55 19.43
N VAL A 271 4.22 -4.94 19.21
CA VAL A 271 4.68 -5.61 18.00
C VAL A 271 4.71 -7.13 18.23
N THR A 272 3.66 -7.84 17.79
CA THR A 272 3.62 -9.31 17.84
C THR A 272 4.66 -9.92 16.88
N PRO A 273 5.10 -11.18 17.06
CA PRO A 273 6.11 -11.81 16.19
C PRO A 273 5.79 -11.75 14.69
N VAL A 274 4.52 -11.84 14.31
CA VAL A 274 4.07 -11.71 12.91
C VAL A 274 4.22 -10.28 12.38
N ILE A 275 3.91 -9.27 13.20
CA ILE A 275 4.08 -7.85 12.84
C ILE A 275 5.58 -7.53 12.77
N ARG A 276 6.38 -8.03 13.72
CA ARG A 276 7.84 -7.89 13.77
C ARG A 276 8.49 -8.38 12.46
N ALA A 277 8.24 -9.64 12.09
CA ALA A 277 8.80 -10.24 10.88
C ALA A 277 8.37 -9.53 9.58
N ASN A 278 7.19 -8.89 9.54
CA ASN A 278 6.74 -8.11 8.40
C ASN A 278 7.41 -6.72 8.32
N LEU A 279 7.66 -6.07 9.45
CA LEU A 279 8.36 -4.79 9.51
C LEU A 279 9.87 -4.94 9.28
N GLU A 280 10.49 -6.01 9.78
CA GLU A 280 11.91 -6.30 9.58
C GLU A 280 12.23 -6.54 8.09
N LYS A 281 11.33 -7.20 7.35
CA LYS A 281 11.38 -7.29 5.88
C LYS A 281 11.27 -5.93 5.16
N GLN A 282 10.63 -4.95 5.78
CA GLN A 282 10.57 -3.57 5.28
C GLN A 282 11.76 -2.72 5.75
N GLY A 283 12.81 -3.33 6.30
CA GLY A 283 14.04 -2.65 6.74
C GLY A 283 13.92 -1.90 8.07
N TYR A 284 12.85 -2.10 8.84
CA TYR A 284 12.78 -1.59 10.21
C TYR A 284 13.65 -2.46 11.14
N LYS A 285 14.25 -1.85 12.16
CA LYS A 285 14.85 -2.56 13.30
C LYS A 285 13.97 -2.29 14.52
N ILE A 286 13.32 -3.34 15.02
CA ILE A 286 12.32 -3.23 16.09
C ILE A 286 13.01 -3.28 17.46
N ILE A 287 12.76 -2.26 18.26
CA ILE A 287 13.36 -2.04 19.58
C ILE A 287 12.36 -2.44 20.65
N GLY A 288 12.78 -3.33 21.56
CA GLY A 288 11.91 -3.86 22.61
C GLY A 288 10.63 -4.48 22.05
N SER A 289 9.50 -4.12 22.64
CA SER A 289 8.16 -4.59 22.34
C SER A 289 7.29 -3.61 21.54
N HIS A 290 7.70 -2.34 21.42
CA HIS A 290 6.86 -1.25 20.91
C HIS A 290 7.55 -0.12 20.14
N SER A 291 8.87 -0.14 20.01
CA SER A 291 9.67 0.93 19.40
C SER A 291 10.36 0.46 18.11
N GLY A 292 10.96 1.38 17.36
CA GLY A 292 11.79 0.99 16.21
C GLY A 292 12.57 2.14 15.58
N VAL A 293 13.62 1.78 14.84
CA VAL A 293 14.49 2.68 14.09
C VAL A 293 14.65 2.17 12.65
N LYS A 294 14.89 3.07 11.70
CA LYS A 294 15.17 2.75 10.29
C LYS A 294 16.17 3.75 9.71
N ILE A 295 16.97 3.32 8.75
CA ILE A 295 17.84 4.22 7.99
C ILE A 295 17.00 4.95 6.92
N CYS A 296 17.04 6.29 6.92
CA CYS A 296 16.26 7.09 5.97
C CYS A 296 16.87 7.01 4.56
N ARG A 297 16.04 7.09 3.51
CA ARG A 297 16.49 7.15 2.10
C ARG A 297 17.55 8.25 1.88
N TRP A 298 17.35 9.40 2.53
CA TRP A 298 18.24 10.56 2.41
C TRP A 298 19.52 10.44 3.23
N THR A 299 19.55 9.60 4.28
CA THR A 299 20.77 9.20 4.97
C THR A 299 21.68 8.44 4.01
N LYS A 300 21.14 7.42 3.32
CA LYS A 300 21.86 6.68 2.26
C LYS A 300 22.30 7.59 1.11
N SER A 301 21.42 8.50 0.67
CA SER A 301 21.74 9.47 -0.40
C SER A 301 22.95 10.34 -0.05
N GLN A 302 22.96 10.97 1.12
CA GLN A 302 24.03 11.89 1.50
C GLN A 302 25.34 11.16 1.87
N LEU A 303 25.27 9.96 2.45
CA LEU A 303 26.46 9.10 2.63
C LEU A 303 27.17 8.85 1.30
N ARG A 304 26.40 8.50 0.25
CA ARG A 304 26.88 8.28 -1.13
C ARG A 304 27.25 9.57 -1.88
N GLY A 305 27.27 10.73 -1.21
CA GLY A 305 27.54 12.05 -1.80
C GLY A 305 26.41 12.64 -2.65
N ARG A 306 25.26 11.96 -2.78
CA ARG A 306 24.13 12.34 -3.65
C ARG A 306 23.17 13.36 -2.99
N GLY A 307 23.68 14.24 -2.14
CA GLY A 307 22.90 15.27 -1.43
C GLY A 307 21.98 14.75 -0.30
N GLY A 308 21.56 15.66 0.58
CA GLY A 308 20.62 15.42 1.69
C GLY A 308 19.15 15.73 1.32
N CYS A 309 18.24 15.56 2.29
CA CYS A 309 16.83 15.89 2.11
C CYS A 309 16.56 17.40 2.18
N TYR A 310 15.33 17.82 1.86
CA TYR A 310 14.89 19.23 1.94
C TYR A 310 15.16 19.91 3.30
N LYS A 311 15.19 19.15 4.41
CA LYS A 311 15.52 19.68 5.75
C LYS A 311 16.97 20.16 5.86
N HIS A 312 17.86 19.68 4.99
CA HIS A 312 19.21 20.21 4.85
C HIS A 312 19.14 21.66 4.33
N SER A 313 18.43 21.88 3.22
CA SER A 313 18.26 23.21 2.62
C SER A 313 17.48 24.19 3.52
N PHE A 314 16.49 23.72 4.27
CA PHE A 314 15.63 24.58 5.10
C PHE A 314 16.22 24.86 6.50
N TYR A 315 16.98 23.93 7.08
CA TYR A 315 17.37 23.97 8.49
C TYR A 315 18.84 23.57 8.77
N GLY A 316 19.65 23.35 7.73
CA GLY A 316 21.04 22.88 7.86
C GLY A 316 21.20 21.42 8.30
N ILE A 317 20.11 20.64 8.39
CA ILE A 317 20.12 19.29 8.99
C ILE A 317 20.92 18.30 8.14
N GLU A 318 21.87 17.62 8.76
CA GLU A 318 22.72 16.63 8.12
C GLU A 318 21.98 15.28 8.04
N SER A 319 21.48 14.93 6.85
CA SER A 319 20.67 13.72 6.63
C SER A 319 21.45 12.44 6.89
N HIS A 320 22.76 12.42 6.62
CA HIS A 320 23.64 11.29 6.93
C HIS A 320 23.87 11.07 8.44
N ARG A 321 23.51 12.05 9.28
CA ARG A 321 23.60 12.02 10.76
C ARG A 321 22.23 12.10 11.42
N CYS A 322 21.18 11.79 10.66
CA CYS A 322 19.79 11.82 11.10
C CYS A 322 19.30 10.39 11.35
N MET A 323 19.00 10.08 12.62
CA MET A 323 18.39 8.83 13.04
C MET A 323 16.86 8.97 12.95
N GLU A 324 16.21 8.13 12.15
CA GLU A 324 14.75 8.12 12.01
C GLU A 324 14.14 6.98 12.83
N ALA A 325 13.33 7.35 13.83
CA ALA A 325 12.86 6.43 14.88
C ALA A 325 11.41 6.70 15.30
N THR A 326 10.85 5.78 16.09
CA THR A 326 9.61 5.98 16.85
C THR A 326 9.64 5.20 18.18
N PRO A 327 9.14 5.78 19.29
CA PRO A 327 8.89 5.05 20.53
C PRO A 327 7.51 4.40 20.58
N SER A 328 6.68 4.57 19.54
CA SER A 328 5.32 4.00 19.48
C SER A 328 4.93 3.71 18.03
N LEU A 329 4.87 2.43 17.66
CA LEU A 329 4.29 2.02 16.37
C LEU A 329 2.76 2.16 16.33
N ALA A 330 2.09 2.38 17.47
CA ALA A 330 0.65 2.58 17.56
C ALA A 330 0.23 4.04 17.28
N CYS A 331 -0.95 4.23 16.68
CA CYS A 331 -1.48 5.55 16.33
C CYS A 331 -3.00 5.68 16.60
N ALA A 332 -3.46 6.92 16.77
CA ALA A 332 -4.87 7.27 16.91
C ALA A 332 -5.62 7.47 15.58
N ASN A 333 -4.92 7.47 14.43
CA ASN A 333 -5.46 7.73 13.09
C ASN A 333 -5.17 6.58 12.12
N LYS A 334 -6.01 6.46 11.09
CA LYS A 334 -5.95 5.44 10.02
C LYS A 334 -5.93 6.11 8.64
N CYS A 335 -5.03 7.08 8.47
CA CYS A 335 -5.00 7.96 7.32
C CYS A 335 -4.82 7.20 6.00
N VAL A 336 -5.52 7.62 4.94
CA VAL A 336 -5.54 6.93 3.64
C VAL A 336 -4.17 6.88 2.96
N PHE A 337 -3.35 7.92 3.16
CA PHE A 337 -1.99 8.03 2.64
C PHE A 337 -0.93 7.38 3.55
N CYS A 338 -1.34 6.78 4.67
CA CYS A 338 -0.39 6.27 5.66
C CYS A 338 0.13 4.89 5.26
N TRP A 339 1.42 4.77 4.96
CA TRP A 339 2.16 3.56 4.56
C TRP A 339 2.17 2.39 5.58
N ARG A 340 1.31 2.42 6.59
CA ARG A 340 1.15 1.37 7.59
C ARG A 340 0.29 0.24 7.03
N HIS A 341 0.80 -0.99 7.08
CA HIS A 341 -0.02 -2.16 6.79
C HIS A 341 -1.24 -2.21 7.73
N HIS A 342 -2.38 -2.72 7.25
CA HIS A 342 -3.66 -2.73 7.98
C HIS A 342 -3.65 -3.57 9.29
N THR A 343 -2.54 -4.26 9.57
CA THR A 343 -2.25 -5.02 10.79
C THR A 343 -1.53 -4.22 11.87
N ASN A 344 -1.07 -3.00 11.56
CA ASN A 344 -0.32 -2.19 12.52
C ASN A 344 -1.21 -1.75 13.69
N PRO A 345 -0.66 -1.62 14.90
CA PRO A 345 -1.43 -1.33 16.11
C PRO A 345 -2.08 0.06 16.05
N VAL A 346 -3.26 0.17 16.63
CA VAL A 346 -4.04 1.40 16.69
C VAL A 346 -4.69 1.52 18.07
N GLY A 347 -4.80 2.74 18.61
CA GLY A 347 -5.31 2.96 19.95
C GLY A 347 -5.52 4.43 20.31
N LYS A 348 -6.33 4.68 21.34
CA LYS A 348 -6.58 6.01 21.91
C LYS A 348 -5.70 6.33 23.12
N SER A 349 -5.10 5.30 23.72
CA SER A 349 -4.30 5.35 24.93
C SER A 349 -3.26 4.23 24.92
N TRP A 350 -2.24 4.34 25.78
CA TRP A 350 -1.26 3.29 25.97
C TRP A 350 -1.87 2.06 26.67
N GLN A 351 -1.69 0.87 26.11
CA GLN A 351 -2.27 -0.38 26.62
C GLN A 351 -1.31 -1.58 26.53
N TRP A 352 -0.04 -1.32 26.23
CA TRP A 352 0.97 -2.34 25.95
C TRP A 352 2.00 -2.41 27.06
N LYS A 353 2.80 -3.49 27.05
CA LYS A 353 4.10 -3.50 27.74
C LYS A 353 4.85 -2.22 27.38
N MET A 354 5.42 -1.56 28.39
CA MET A 354 6.27 -0.39 28.22
C MET A 354 7.73 -0.82 28.42
N ASP A 355 8.60 -0.44 27.51
CA ASP A 355 10.05 -0.59 27.61
C ASP A 355 10.67 0.76 28.02
N ASP A 356 11.85 0.72 28.65
CA ASP A 356 12.51 1.87 29.28
C ASP A 356 13.01 2.92 28.24
N PRO A 357 12.86 4.24 28.52
CA PRO A 357 13.21 5.29 27.56
C PRO A 357 14.72 5.39 27.28
N ILE A 358 15.58 5.09 28.24
CA ILE A 358 17.04 5.11 28.10
C ILE A 358 17.47 3.91 27.25
N GLU A 359 16.90 2.72 27.51
CA GLU A 359 17.15 1.51 26.72
C GLU A 359 16.63 1.63 25.28
N ILE A 360 15.51 2.33 25.05
CA ILE A 360 15.05 2.67 23.71
C ILE A 360 16.06 3.57 22.99
N VAL A 361 16.62 4.60 23.66
CA VAL A 361 17.64 5.49 23.06
C VAL A 361 18.97 4.77 22.83
N ASN A 362 19.42 3.93 23.76
CA ASN A 362 20.59 3.06 23.62
C ASN A 362 20.45 2.17 22.37
N SER A 363 19.36 1.40 22.32
CA SER A 363 19.07 0.48 21.22
C SER A 363 18.91 1.20 19.88
N ALA A 364 18.25 2.37 19.85
CA ALA A 364 18.06 3.15 18.63
C ALA A 364 19.39 3.63 18.04
N ILE A 365 20.28 4.19 18.88
CA ILE A 365 21.60 4.65 18.46
C ILE A 365 22.43 3.45 17.99
N GLU A 366 22.48 2.35 18.74
CA GLU A 366 23.26 1.18 18.36
C GLU A 366 22.79 0.56 17.03
N MET A 367 21.48 0.33 16.88
CA MET A 367 20.89 -0.19 15.64
C MET A 367 21.07 0.78 14.46
N HIS A 368 21.01 2.10 14.68
CA HIS A 368 21.32 3.09 13.66
C HIS A 368 22.79 3.02 13.24
N SER A 369 23.74 3.10 14.18
CA SER A 369 25.17 2.98 13.89
C SER A 369 25.50 1.64 13.22
N ASN A 370 24.83 0.54 13.56
CA ASN A 370 25.00 -0.76 12.90
C ASN A 370 24.46 -0.76 11.45
N MET A 371 23.35 -0.07 11.15
CA MET A 371 22.91 0.16 9.76
C MET A 371 23.85 1.11 8.99
N ILE A 372 24.47 2.08 9.65
CA ILE A 372 25.49 2.94 9.02
C ILE A 372 26.74 2.12 8.67
N LYS A 373 27.22 1.25 9.56
CA LYS A 373 28.36 0.33 9.28
C LYS A 373 28.13 -0.53 8.03
N GLN A 374 26.88 -0.92 7.76
CA GLN A 374 26.50 -1.70 6.58
C GLN A 374 26.65 -0.92 5.26
N MET A 375 26.75 0.41 5.29
CA MET A 375 27.03 1.25 4.12
C MET A 375 28.53 1.28 3.74
N LYS A 376 29.42 0.63 4.50
CA LYS A 376 30.86 0.58 4.20
C LYS A 376 31.10 -0.20 2.91
N GLY A 377 31.75 0.43 1.93
CA GLY A 377 32.05 -0.16 0.62
C GLY A 377 31.00 0.13 -0.46
N VAL A 378 29.85 0.70 -0.11
CA VAL A 378 28.83 1.11 -1.09
C VAL A 378 29.38 2.26 -1.96
N PRO A 379 29.25 2.21 -3.31
CA PRO A 379 29.77 3.23 -4.20
C PRO A 379 29.33 4.66 -3.85
N GLY A 380 30.32 5.55 -3.69
CA GLY A 380 30.18 6.95 -3.30
C GLY A 380 30.29 7.24 -1.80
N VAL A 381 30.35 6.23 -0.93
CA VAL A 381 30.48 6.42 0.53
C VAL A 381 31.93 6.67 0.94
N THR A 382 32.22 7.86 1.46
CA THR A 382 33.55 8.20 2.01
C THR A 382 33.67 7.74 3.46
N LEU A 383 34.90 7.40 3.89
CA LEU A 383 35.18 7.00 5.28
C LEU A 383 34.84 8.11 6.29
N GLU A 384 35.04 9.37 5.88
CA GLU A 384 34.64 10.58 6.62
C GLU A 384 33.13 10.59 6.93
N ARG A 385 32.28 10.62 5.90
CA ARG A 385 30.81 10.64 6.08
C ARG A 385 30.28 9.40 6.78
N LEU A 386 30.92 8.24 6.57
CA LEU A 386 30.62 7.01 7.29
C LEU A 386 30.84 7.21 8.80
N ASN A 387 32.01 7.71 9.21
CA ASN A 387 32.34 8.00 10.60
C ASN A 387 31.43 9.09 11.21
N GLU A 388 31.09 10.13 10.45
CA GLU A 388 30.15 11.17 10.89
C GLU A 388 28.74 10.62 11.12
N GLY A 389 28.28 9.71 10.25
CA GLY A 389 26.99 9.03 10.36
C GLY A 389 26.91 8.04 11.52
N LEU A 390 28.03 7.45 11.95
CA LEU A 390 28.07 6.61 13.16
C LEU A 390 27.65 7.38 14.43
N THR A 391 27.74 8.71 14.41
CA THR A 391 27.41 9.61 15.53
C THR A 391 26.23 10.52 15.15
N PRO A 392 24.97 10.06 15.26
CA PRO A 392 23.79 10.83 14.87
C PRO A 392 23.68 12.11 15.70
N ARG A 393 23.40 13.24 15.05
CA ARG A 393 23.21 14.57 15.66
C ARG A 393 21.77 15.08 15.61
N HIS A 394 20.92 14.38 14.87
CA HIS A 394 19.50 14.65 14.74
C HIS A 394 18.70 13.37 14.94
N CYS A 395 17.61 13.43 15.72
CA CYS A 395 16.66 12.35 15.91
C CYS A 395 15.29 12.79 15.37
N ALA A 396 14.86 12.16 14.28
CA ALA A 396 13.53 12.33 13.70
C ALA A 396 12.58 11.31 14.34
N LEU A 397 11.85 11.75 15.36
CA LEU A 397 10.76 11.00 15.99
C LEU A 397 9.53 11.13 15.08
N SER A 398 9.57 10.42 13.95
CA SER A 398 8.59 10.53 12.86
C SER A 398 8.43 9.27 12.01
N LEU A 399 9.10 8.16 12.35
CA LEU A 399 9.20 6.97 11.49
C LEU A 399 7.85 6.33 11.16
N VAL A 400 7.10 5.94 12.18
CA VAL A 400 5.78 5.30 12.05
C VAL A 400 5.02 5.39 13.39
N GLY A 401 3.71 5.11 13.37
CA GLY A 401 2.85 5.22 14.54
C GLY A 401 2.61 6.67 14.96
N GLU A 402 2.55 6.93 16.26
CA GLU A 402 2.32 8.24 16.88
C GLU A 402 3.22 8.39 18.12
N PRO A 403 4.39 9.05 17.99
CA PRO A 403 5.41 9.15 19.03
C PRO A 403 4.90 9.71 20.36
N ILE A 404 3.95 10.65 20.33
CA ILE A 404 3.44 11.33 21.53
C ILE A 404 2.61 10.41 22.43
N MET A 405 2.20 9.24 21.92
CA MET A 405 1.43 8.24 22.67
C MET A 405 2.30 7.52 23.72
N TYR A 406 3.63 7.49 23.55
CA TYR A 406 4.54 6.87 24.50
C TYR A 406 4.54 7.63 25.84
N PRO A 407 4.26 6.99 27.00
CA PRO A 407 4.05 7.71 28.26
C PRO A 407 5.24 8.56 28.71
N GLU A 408 6.47 8.09 28.49
CA GLU A 408 7.71 8.71 28.96
C GLU A 408 8.48 9.45 27.86
N ILE A 409 7.74 10.00 26.88
CA ILE A 409 8.30 10.77 25.76
C ILE A 409 9.23 11.91 26.21
N ASN A 410 8.94 12.55 27.34
CA ASN A 410 9.79 13.58 27.93
C ASN A 410 11.16 13.03 28.37
N THR A 411 11.20 11.88 29.06
CA THR A 411 12.45 11.23 29.51
C THR A 411 13.31 10.80 28.32
N LEU A 412 12.67 10.28 27.27
CA LEU A 412 13.33 9.89 26.02
C LEU A 412 13.93 11.11 25.28
N VAL A 413 13.22 12.24 25.28
CA VAL A 413 13.71 13.51 24.72
C VAL A 413 14.86 14.08 25.55
N ASP A 414 14.75 14.10 26.88
CA ASP A 414 15.82 14.53 27.79
C ASP A 414 17.11 13.73 27.52
N GLU A 415 17.00 12.41 27.32
CA GLU A 415 18.15 11.53 27.09
C GLU A 415 18.83 11.77 25.74
N LEU A 416 18.06 12.05 24.68
CA LEU A 416 18.61 12.51 23.40
C LEU A 416 19.31 13.87 23.53
N HIS A 417 18.73 14.81 24.29
CA HIS A 417 19.31 16.13 24.54
C HIS A 417 20.60 16.08 25.35
N LYS A 418 20.68 15.26 26.41
CA LYS A 418 21.93 15.00 27.16
C LYS A 418 23.06 14.56 26.23
N ARG A 419 22.74 13.71 25.25
CA ARG A 419 23.68 13.19 24.22
C ARG A 419 23.97 14.20 23.09
N ARG A 420 23.48 15.44 23.20
CA ARG A 420 23.59 16.52 22.20
C ARG A 420 23.01 16.14 20.82
N ILE A 421 21.94 15.34 20.84
CA ILE A 421 21.14 14.96 19.68
C ILE A 421 19.88 15.83 19.65
N SER A 422 19.75 16.63 18.59
CA SER A 422 18.58 17.49 18.37
C SER A 422 17.33 16.67 18.03
N THR A 423 16.15 17.09 18.50
CA THR A 423 14.90 16.32 18.38
C THR A 423 13.85 16.98 17.49
N PHE A 424 13.31 16.19 16.56
CA PHE A 424 12.28 16.58 15.60
C PHE A 424 11.11 15.61 15.72
N LEU A 425 10.09 15.95 16.51
CA LEU A 425 8.91 15.10 16.70
C LEU A 425 7.80 15.50 15.75
N VAL A 426 7.15 14.50 15.14
CA VAL A 426 5.94 14.68 14.33
C VAL A 426 4.77 14.03 15.06
N THR A 427 3.66 14.76 15.21
CA THR A 427 2.40 14.23 15.77
C THR A 427 1.19 14.58 14.89
N ASN A 428 0.11 13.83 15.05
CA ASN A 428 -1.13 13.92 14.27
C ASN A 428 -2.22 14.85 14.86
N ALA A 429 -1.86 15.73 15.81
CA ALA A 429 -2.80 16.61 16.52
C ALA A 429 -3.98 15.87 17.21
N GLN A 430 -3.80 14.62 17.64
CA GLN A 430 -4.79 13.89 18.43
C GLN A 430 -4.40 13.69 19.90
N PHE A 431 -3.55 14.55 20.47
CA PHE A 431 -3.15 14.49 21.88
C PHE A 431 -2.81 15.88 22.48
N PRO A 432 -3.77 16.82 22.57
CA PRO A 432 -3.52 18.19 23.02
C PRO A 432 -2.87 18.27 24.41
N ASP A 433 -3.34 17.48 25.39
CA ASP A 433 -2.77 17.48 26.74
C ASP A 433 -1.32 16.98 26.79
N LYS A 434 -0.97 16.05 25.89
CA LYS A 434 0.41 15.58 25.74
C LYS A 434 1.28 16.60 25.00
N ILE A 435 0.73 17.35 24.04
CA ILE A 435 1.43 18.52 23.48
C ILE A 435 1.71 19.49 24.61
N LYS A 436 0.68 19.96 25.34
CA LYS A 436 0.82 20.91 26.47
C LYS A 436 1.85 20.45 27.52
N SER A 437 1.83 19.19 27.93
CA SER A 437 2.77 18.61 28.92
C SER A 437 4.14 18.16 28.37
N MET A 438 4.39 18.23 27.06
CA MET A 438 5.71 17.90 26.48
C MET A 438 6.77 18.96 26.85
N LYS A 439 8.00 18.52 27.14
CA LYS A 439 9.16 19.42 27.25
C LYS A 439 9.51 20.05 25.88
N PRO A 440 10.21 21.19 25.84
CA PRO A 440 10.69 21.77 24.60
C PRO A 440 11.54 20.79 23.77
N LEU A 441 11.30 20.76 22.47
CA LEU A 441 12.06 20.01 21.47
C LEU A 441 13.01 20.96 20.73
N THR A 442 13.86 20.42 19.84
CA THR A 442 14.54 21.29 18.86
C THR A 442 13.56 21.82 17.81
N GLN A 443 12.57 21.00 17.40
CA GLN A 443 11.43 21.46 16.60
C GLN A 443 10.22 20.51 16.75
N LEU A 444 9.02 21.05 16.97
CA LEU A 444 7.76 20.30 17.04
C LEU A 444 6.97 20.44 15.74
N TYR A 445 6.68 19.33 15.07
CA TYR A 445 5.88 19.28 13.87
C TYR A 445 4.48 18.73 14.17
N VAL A 446 3.46 19.37 13.64
CA VAL A 446 2.10 18.82 13.57
C VAL A 446 1.72 18.59 12.12
N SER A 447 1.18 17.41 11.85
CA SER A 447 0.66 17.08 10.52
C SER A 447 -0.76 17.63 10.40
N VAL A 448 -0.96 18.50 9.42
CA VAL A 448 -2.21 19.25 9.19
C VAL A 448 -2.74 18.78 7.84
N ASP A 449 -3.17 17.52 7.81
CA ASP A 449 -3.45 16.79 6.58
C ASP A 449 -4.89 17.01 6.07
N ALA A 450 -5.65 17.89 6.74
CA ALA A 450 -6.97 18.37 6.32
C ALA A 450 -7.27 19.75 6.94
N ALA A 451 -8.20 20.49 6.32
CA ALA A 451 -8.57 21.83 6.77
C ALA A 451 -9.97 21.95 7.40
N THR A 452 -10.81 20.92 7.26
CA THR A 452 -12.19 20.92 7.79
C THR A 452 -12.50 19.63 8.56
N LYS A 453 -13.57 19.67 9.36
CA LYS A 453 -14.00 18.51 10.18
C LYS A 453 -14.29 17.27 9.34
N ASP A 454 -14.86 17.45 8.15
CA ASP A 454 -15.21 16.34 7.27
C ASP A 454 -14.03 15.88 6.39
N SER A 455 -13.17 16.79 5.90
CA SER A 455 -11.93 16.37 5.22
C SER A 455 -11.00 15.60 6.17
N LEU A 456 -10.85 16.03 7.44
CA LEU A 456 -10.05 15.32 8.45
C LEU A 456 -10.63 13.93 8.78
N LYS A 457 -11.95 13.82 8.84
CA LYS A 457 -12.65 12.54 9.05
C LYS A 457 -12.46 11.58 7.87
N ALA A 458 -12.48 12.09 6.64
CA ALA A 458 -12.34 11.30 5.42
C ALA A 458 -10.90 10.82 5.18
N ILE A 459 -9.93 11.75 5.23
CA ILE A 459 -8.53 11.48 4.90
C ILE A 459 -7.78 10.80 6.04
N ASP A 460 -7.98 11.23 7.29
CA ASP A 460 -7.15 10.84 8.43
C ASP A 460 -7.79 9.74 9.28
N ARG A 461 -9.13 9.62 9.20
CA ARG A 461 -9.92 8.55 9.83
C ARG A 461 -9.56 8.34 11.32
N PRO A 462 -9.63 9.41 12.14
CA PRO A 462 -9.29 9.37 13.56
C PRO A 462 -10.21 8.44 14.35
N LEU A 463 -9.69 7.85 15.43
CA LEU A 463 -10.45 6.98 16.32
C LEU A 463 -11.29 7.77 17.36
N PHE A 464 -10.88 9.00 17.67
CA PHE A 464 -11.59 9.90 18.59
C PHE A 464 -12.94 10.35 17.99
N GLY A 465 -13.91 10.70 18.84
CA GLY A 465 -15.24 11.19 18.37
C GLY A 465 -15.27 12.72 18.33
N ASP A 466 -14.65 13.28 19.35
CA ASP A 466 -14.10 14.60 19.63
C ASP A 466 -12.80 14.91 18.83
N PHE A 467 -12.61 14.28 17.67
CA PHE A 467 -11.34 14.34 16.94
C PHE A 467 -11.01 15.72 16.37
N TRP A 468 -12.02 16.55 16.07
CA TRP A 468 -11.84 17.87 15.48
C TRP A 468 -11.56 18.92 16.56
N GLU A 469 -12.32 18.83 17.65
CA GLU A 469 -12.17 19.65 18.85
C GLU A 469 -10.72 19.48 19.38
N ARG A 470 -10.27 18.24 19.52
CA ARG A 470 -8.91 17.91 19.96
C ARG A 470 -7.82 18.23 18.94
N PHE A 471 -8.17 18.34 17.66
CA PHE A 471 -7.28 18.84 16.61
C PHE A 471 -7.06 20.35 16.78
N ILE A 472 -8.14 21.13 16.90
CA ILE A 472 -8.06 22.58 17.17
C ILE A 472 -7.36 22.86 18.51
N ASP A 473 -7.66 22.14 19.59
CA ASP A 473 -6.94 22.25 20.87
C ASP A 473 -5.44 21.95 20.72
N SER A 474 -5.08 21.00 19.84
CA SER A 474 -3.68 20.68 19.53
C SER A 474 -3.01 21.80 18.73
N LEU A 475 -3.73 22.52 17.87
CA LEU A 475 -3.21 23.69 17.17
C LEU A 475 -2.97 24.86 18.14
N THR A 476 -3.94 25.18 18.98
CA THR A 476 -3.81 26.20 20.04
C THR A 476 -2.65 25.88 20.99
N ALA A 477 -2.50 24.61 21.38
CA ALA A 477 -1.41 24.13 22.23
C ALA A 477 0.01 24.29 21.62
N LEU A 478 0.15 24.54 20.32
CA LEU A 478 1.44 24.84 19.68
C LEU A 478 1.83 26.30 19.88
N LYS A 479 0.89 27.23 19.70
CA LYS A 479 1.09 28.66 19.95
C LYS A 479 1.53 28.92 21.39
N GLU A 480 0.92 28.19 22.33
CA GLU A 480 1.25 28.20 23.76
C GLU A 480 2.67 27.66 24.09
N LYS A 481 3.42 27.07 23.14
CA LYS A 481 4.73 26.47 23.44
C LYS A 481 5.92 27.41 23.45
N HIS A 482 5.85 28.53 22.73
CA HIS A 482 6.99 29.45 22.56
C HIS A 482 8.30 28.73 22.14
N GLN A 483 8.19 27.72 21.26
CA GLN A 483 9.31 26.95 20.70
C GLN A 483 9.25 26.95 19.18
N ARG A 484 10.26 26.39 18.51
CA ARG A 484 10.20 26.17 17.05
C ARG A 484 9.11 25.15 16.70
N THR A 485 8.02 25.62 16.13
CA THR A 485 6.90 24.82 15.60
C THR A 485 7.01 24.67 14.08
N VAL A 486 6.18 23.78 13.49
CA VAL A 486 5.92 23.64 12.05
C VAL A 486 4.55 22.99 11.86
N TYR A 487 3.70 23.55 10.99
CA TYR A 487 2.63 22.79 10.34
C TYR A 487 3.17 22.11 9.09
N ARG A 488 2.90 20.82 8.93
CA ARG A 488 3.25 20.04 7.74
C ARG A 488 1.97 19.50 7.10
N LEU A 489 1.61 20.05 5.95
CA LEU A 489 0.42 19.65 5.20
C LEU A 489 0.81 18.55 4.19
N THR A 490 0.26 17.34 4.34
CA THR A 490 0.40 16.28 3.33
C THR A 490 -0.68 16.45 2.27
N LEU A 491 -0.37 17.21 1.21
CA LEU A 491 -1.34 17.47 0.13
C LEU A 491 -1.52 16.23 -0.76
N VAL A 492 -2.78 15.84 -0.95
CA VAL A 492 -3.22 14.68 -1.75
C VAL A 492 -4.30 15.17 -2.71
N LYS A 493 -4.02 15.06 -4.02
CA LYS A 493 -4.91 15.48 -5.11
C LYS A 493 -6.28 14.81 -4.96
N GLY A 494 -7.36 15.60 -5.06
CA GLY A 494 -8.74 15.11 -4.93
C GLY A 494 -9.18 14.79 -3.50
N TRP A 495 -8.36 15.07 -2.47
CA TRP A 495 -8.73 14.89 -1.05
C TRP A 495 -8.66 16.17 -0.22
N ASN A 496 -7.62 16.99 -0.39
CA ASN A 496 -7.42 18.21 0.40
C ASN A 496 -6.75 19.37 -0.37
N THR A 497 -6.44 19.20 -1.66
CA THR A 497 -5.73 20.23 -2.45
C THR A 497 -6.53 21.49 -2.72
N GLU A 498 -7.86 21.45 -2.55
CA GLU A 498 -8.78 22.56 -2.83
C GLU A 498 -9.13 23.37 -1.57
N ASP A 499 -8.82 22.84 -0.37
CA ASP A 499 -9.16 23.36 0.96
C ASP A 499 -8.33 24.62 1.38
N VAL A 500 -7.75 25.36 0.43
CA VAL A 500 -6.73 26.42 0.67
C VAL A 500 -7.21 27.52 1.62
N ASP A 501 -8.40 28.07 1.40
CA ASP A 501 -9.00 29.11 2.27
C ASP A 501 -9.38 28.59 3.66
N ALA A 502 -9.54 27.28 3.81
CA ALA A 502 -9.76 26.64 5.11
C ALA A 502 -8.42 26.43 5.83
N TYR A 503 -7.36 26.02 5.14
CA TYR A 503 -6.01 25.92 5.71
C TYR A 503 -5.51 27.26 6.24
N TYR A 504 -5.73 28.36 5.50
CA TYR A 504 -5.37 29.70 5.95
C TYR A 504 -5.98 30.05 7.32
N LYS A 505 -7.23 29.64 7.58
CA LYS A 505 -7.94 29.86 8.86
C LYS A 505 -7.37 29.03 10.02
N LEU A 506 -6.61 27.96 9.75
CA LEU A 506 -5.92 27.17 10.78
C LEU A 506 -4.55 27.76 11.16
N PHE A 507 -3.94 28.56 10.29
CA PHE A 507 -2.62 29.16 10.53
C PHE A 507 -2.67 30.21 11.65
N SER A 508 -3.74 31.00 11.73
CA SER A 508 -3.97 31.98 12.81
C SER A 508 -4.28 31.38 14.18
N ILE A 509 -4.53 30.07 14.26
CA ILE A 509 -4.78 29.36 15.53
C ILE A 509 -3.46 29.02 16.23
N GLY A 510 -2.52 28.43 15.48
CA GLY A 510 -1.25 27.93 16.03
C GLY A 510 -0.02 28.81 15.79
N GLU A 511 -0.07 29.75 14.84
CA GLU A 511 1.06 30.62 14.43
C GLU A 511 2.40 29.87 14.31
N PRO A 512 2.46 28.84 13.42
CA PRO A 512 3.43 27.74 13.51
C PRO A 512 4.84 28.00 12.98
#